data_AF-A0A1G6QKM5-F1
#
_entry.id   AF-A0A1G6QKM5-F1
#
_cell.length_a   1.000
_cell.length_b   1.000
_cell.length_c   1.000
_cell.angle_alpha   90.00
_cell.angle_beta   90.00
_cell.angle_gamma   90.00
#
_symmetry.space_group_name_H-M   'P 1'
#
loop_
_entity.id
_entity.type
_entity.pdbx_description
1 polymer ?
#
loop_
_entity_poly.entity_id
_entity_poly.type
_entity_poly.pdbx_seq_one_letter_code
_entity_poly.pdbx_strand_id
1 'polypeptide(L)' 'MELDFNRFSKQSFQPFPVESTEPLKNAVGRREIKKDDTVLVVGRGGERLAFWMYQMTYHHVAQGKLAGEPYIVNY' A
#
# COMPACT_ATOMS: atom_id res chain seq x y z
N MET A 1 10.24 -16.82 30.85
CA MET A 1 10.11 -15.71 29.88
C MET A 1 8.64 -15.35 29.85
N GLU A 2 8.27 -14.28 30.55
CA GLU A 2 6.87 -13.87 30.71
C GLU A 2 6.50 -13.04 29.48
N LEU A 3 5.48 -13.46 28.73
CA LEU A 3 5.00 -12.72 27.57
C LEU A 3 4.24 -11.49 28.07
N ASP A 4 4.84 -10.30 27.89
CA ASP A 4 4.22 -9.03 28.24
C ASP A 4 3.12 -8.67 27.22
N PHE A 5 1.88 -9.08 27.52
CA PHE A 5 0.70 -8.78 26.71
C PHE A 5 0.37 -7.28 26.60
N ASN A 6 0.85 -6.44 27.53
CA ASN A 6 0.69 -4.98 27.43
C ASN A 6 1.56 -4.36 26.34
N ARG A 7 2.62 -5.05 25.92
CA ARG A 7 3.46 -4.64 24.79
C ARG A 7 2.78 -4.89 23.44
N PHE A 8 1.86 -5.85 23.37
CA PHE A 8 1.09 -6.17 22.16
C PHE A 8 -0.11 -5.26 21.94
N SER A 9 -0.59 -4.53 22.96
CA SER A 9 -1.89 -3.83 22.90
C SER A 9 -1.84 -2.32 22.64
N LYS A 10 -0.68 -1.73 22.31
CA LYS A 10 -0.54 -0.26 22.20
C LYS A 10 -0.14 0.33 20.85
N GLN A 11 0.07 -0.49 19.83
CA GLN A 11 0.07 0.03 18.46
C GLN A 11 -1.30 -0.24 17.85
N SER A 12 -2.25 0.67 18.10
CA SER A 12 -3.48 0.71 17.34
C SER A 12 -3.12 1.08 15.91
N PHE A 13 -2.86 0.05 15.10
CA PHE A 13 -2.68 0.22 13.67
C PHE A 13 -3.92 0.92 13.13
N GLN A 14 -3.80 2.19 12.74
CA GLN A 14 -4.89 2.94 12.12
C GLN A 14 -4.92 2.53 10.64
N PRO A 15 -5.97 1.85 10.17
CA PRO A 15 -6.11 1.53 8.75
C PRO A 15 -5.99 2.82 7.93
N PHE A 16 -5.31 2.75 6.80
CA PHE A 16 -5.31 3.85 5.82
C PHE A 16 -6.41 3.59 4.77
N PRO A 17 -7.65 4.11 4.95
CA PRO A 17 -8.70 3.96 3.96
C PRO A 17 -8.35 4.77 2.70
N VAL A 18 -8.33 4.10 1.55
CA VAL A 18 -8.25 4.80 0.25
C VAL A 18 -9.63 5.33 -0.08
N GLU A 19 -9.88 6.61 0.17
CA GLU A 19 -11.19 7.24 -0.09
C GLU A 19 -11.43 7.52 -1.58
N SER A 20 -10.37 7.81 -2.34
CA SER A 20 -10.44 8.10 -3.76
C SER A 20 -9.14 7.77 -4.48
N THR A 21 -9.19 7.73 -5.80
CA THR A 21 -8.02 7.57 -6.67
C THR A 21 -8.02 8.64 -7.76
N GLU A 22 -6.85 8.96 -8.29
CA GLU A 22 -6.73 9.88 -9.43
C GLU A 22 -5.75 9.33 -10.48
N PRO A 23 -5.82 9.82 -11.74
CA PRO A 23 -4.82 9.50 -12.74
C PRO A 23 -3.41 9.93 -12.31
N LEU A 24 -2.43 9.01 -12.36
CA LEU A 24 -1.03 9.26 -11.98
C LEU A 24 -0.42 10.50 -12.65
N LYS A 25 -0.80 10.79 -13.90
CA LYS A 25 -0.34 11.97 -14.65
C LYS A 25 -0.64 13.30 -13.93
N ASN A 26 -1.71 13.36 -13.13
CA ASN A 26 -2.12 14.54 -12.41
C ASN A 26 -1.17 14.79 -11.22
N ALA A 27 -0.91 13.76 -10.40
CA ALA A 27 0.05 13.82 -9.30
C ALA A 27 1.47 14.15 -9.79
N VAL A 28 1.89 13.58 -10.93
CA VAL A 28 3.16 13.94 -11.59
C VAL A 28 3.15 15.39 -12.06
N GLY A 29 2.04 15.86 -12.65
CA GLY A 29 1.87 17.24 -13.10
C GLY A 29 1.97 18.26 -11.96
N ARG A 30 1.45 17.91 -10.77
CA ARG A 30 1.56 18.70 -9.53
C ARG A 30 2.89 18.55 -8.80
N ARG A 31 3.78 17.67 -9.27
CA ARG A 31 5.10 17.36 -8.66
C ARG A 31 5.00 16.73 -7.27
N GLU A 32 3.88 16.09 -6.96
CA GLU A 32 3.71 15.31 -5.72
C GLU A 32 4.43 13.95 -5.82
N ILE A 33 4.56 13.44 -7.04
CA ILE A 33 5.35 12.26 -7.42
C ILE A 33 6.30 12.66 -8.53
N LYS A 34 7.56 12.23 -8.48
CA LYS A 34 8.53 12.50 -9.56
C LYS A 34 8.28 11.56 -10.74
N LYS A 35 8.60 12.01 -11.94
CA LYS A 35 8.47 11.18 -13.16
C LYS A 35 9.22 9.85 -13.07
N ASP A 36 10.35 9.85 -12.37
CA ASP A 36 11.24 8.69 -12.25
C ASP A 36 10.99 7.88 -10.96
N ASP A 37 9.94 8.21 -10.19
CA ASP A 37 9.61 7.45 -8.99
C ASP A 37 9.06 6.07 -9.35
N THR A 38 9.50 5.05 -8.61
CA THR A 38 9.01 3.69 -8.76
C THR A 38 7.58 3.57 -8.22
N VAL A 39 6.71 2.93 -9.01
CA VAL A 39 5.34 2.58 -8.61
C VAL A 39 5.11 1.07 -8.72
N LEU A 40 4.29 0.52 -7.84
CA LEU A 40 3.74 -0.82 -7.97
C LEU A 40 2.43 -0.76 -8.74
N VAL A 41 2.35 -1.46 -9.86
CA VAL A 41 1.13 -1.54 -10.67
C VAL A 41 0.38 -2.83 -10.33
N VAL A 42 -0.88 -2.70 -9.93
CA VAL A 42 -1.77 -3.82 -9.63
C VAL A 42 -2.93 -3.82 -10.61
N GLY A 43 -3.20 -4.97 -11.23
CA GLY A 43 -4.38 -5.20 -12.05
C GLY A 43 -5.41 -6.03 -11.30
N ARG A 44 -6.65 -5.55 -11.18
CA ARG A 44 -7.77 -6.31 -10.58
C ARG A 44 -9.08 -5.94 -11.27
N GLY A 45 -9.87 -6.94 -11.66
CA GLY A 45 -11.19 -6.71 -12.26
C GLY A 45 -11.17 -5.91 -13.57
N GLY A 46 -10.05 -5.93 -14.32
CA GLY A 46 -9.86 -5.12 -15.53
C GLY A 46 -9.35 -3.70 -15.29
N GLU A 47 -9.26 -3.26 -14.03
CA GLU A 47 -8.73 -1.95 -13.64
C GLU A 47 -7.25 -2.04 -13.28
N ARG A 48 -6.53 -0.92 -13.44
CA ARG A 48 -5.11 -0.78 -13.05
C ARG A 48 -4.95 0.33 -12.03
N LEU A 49 -4.32 0.00 -10.91
CA LEU A 49 -3.94 0.95 -9.88
C LEU A 49 -2.41 1.06 -9.81
N ALA A 50 -1.92 2.26 -9.50
CA ALA A 50 -0.51 2.52 -9.29
C ALA A 50 -0.30 3.00 -7.84
N PHE A 51 0.52 2.28 -7.09
CA PHE A 51 0.87 2.62 -5.72
C PHE A 51 2.29 3.18 -5.68
N TRP A 52 2.47 4.36 -5.11
CA TRP A 52 3.80 4.97 -5.02
C TRP A 52 4.67 4.21 -4.01
N MET A 53 5.75 3.59 -4.47
CA MET A 53 6.56 2.69 -3.64
C MET A 53 7.12 3.38 -2.38
N TYR A 54 7.39 4.69 -2.44
CA TYR A 54 7.87 5.43 -1.28
C TYR A 54 6.83 5.45 -0.14
N GLN A 55 5.56 5.74 -0.46
CA GLN A 55 4.46 5.63 0.53
C GLN A 55 4.32 4.20 1.03
N MET A 56 4.43 3.23 0.11
CA MET A 56 4.37 1.82 0.47
C MET A 56 5.53 1.35 1.36
N THR A 57 6.63 2.09 1.51
CA THR A 57 7.67 1.73 2.50
C THR A 57 7.28 2.09 3.94
N TYR A 58 6.35 3.03 4.11
CA TYR A 58 5.79 3.37 5.41
C TYR A 58 4.64 2.45 5.84
N HIS A 59 4.02 1.77 4.86
CA HIS A 59 2.94 0.83 5.09
C HIS A 59 3.46 -0.61 4.95
N HIS A 60 3.00 -1.53 5.80
CA HIS A 60 3.44 -2.91 5.68
C HIS A 60 2.75 -3.57 4.48
N VAL A 61 3.48 -3.71 3.36
CA VAL A 61 2.99 -4.42 2.17
C VAL A 61 3.39 -5.88 2.23
N ALA A 62 2.40 -6.77 2.16
CA ALA A 62 2.60 -8.18 1.88
C ALA A 62 2.06 -8.50 0.49
N GLN A 63 2.91 -9.05 -0.38
CA GLN A 63 2.53 -9.53 -1.71
C GLN A 63 2.81 -11.03 -1.83
N GLY A 64 1.97 -11.76 -2.54
CA GLY A 64 2.16 -13.21 -2.71
C GLY A 64 1.06 -13.88 -3.52
N LYS A 65 0.91 -15.18 -3.32
CA LYS A 65 -0.20 -15.99 -3.86
C LYS A 65 -0.99 -16.60 -2.71
N LEU A 66 -2.31 -16.46 -2.76
CA LEU A 66 -3.25 -17.07 -1.83
C LEU A 66 -4.20 -17.94 -2.64
N ALA A 67 -4.23 -19.25 -2.37
CA ALA A 67 -4.98 -20.23 -3.16
C ALA A 67 -4.68 -20.18 -4.68
N GLY A 68 -3.45 -19.83 -5.06
CA GLY A 68 -3.03 -19.71 -6.46
C GLY A 68 -3.26 -18.32 -7.07
N GLU A 69 -4.09 -17.48 -6.44
CA GLU A 69 -4.40 -16.14 -6.92
C GLU A 69 -3.43 -15.10 -6.35
N PRO A 70 -2.98 -14.11 -7.14
CA PRO A 70 -2.13 -13.03 -6.64
C PRO A 70 -2.89 -12.20 -5.60
N TYR A 71 -2.24 -11.93 -4.47
CA TYR A 71 -2.79 -11.05 -3.45
C TYR A 71 -1.78 -9.96 -3.06
N ILE A 72 -2.34 -8.82 -2.67
CA ILE A 72 -1.63 -7.74 -1.99
C ILE A 72 -2.45 -7.38 -0.75
N VAL A 73 -1.78 -7.31 0.40
CA VAL A 73 -2.34 -6.69 1.61
C VAL A 73 -1.46 -5.51 1.93
N ASN A 74 -2.11 -4.36 2.12
CA ASN A 74 -1.49 -3.20 2.70
C ASN A 74 -2.24 -2.84 3.98
N TYR A 75 -1.50 -2.51 5.03
CA TYR A 75 -2.05 -2.01 6.28
C TYR A 75 -1.85 -0.50 6.30
#